data_AF-A0A935PB22-F1
#
_entry.id   AF-A0A935PB22-F1
#
_cell.length_a   1.000
_cell.length_b   1.000
_cell.length_c   1.000
_cell.angle_alpha   90.00
_cell.angle_beta   90.00
_cell.angle_gamma   90.00
#
_symmetry.space_group_name_H-M   'P 1'
#
loop_
_entity.id
_entity.type
_entity.pdbx_description
1 polymer ?
#
loop_
_entity_poly.entity_id
_entity_poly.type
_entity_poly.pdbx_seq_one_letter_code
_entity_poly.pdbx_strand_id
1 'polypeptide(L)'
;METRGAPAHGEMLLNTQTLLLREYAGGRLGQDNLDVLIYNVMPDILPIHPDITPEMTHRLERLRSVPPGREKARFIQFHLLVDDLSHYGRITRRGHDRSENETGGYAFRKAEALSGEMGSLHGRLGLAIDAGEALYRSHLIVEMAVDLVIHRRQPGVVDLFSRAVEATLGERVDGLVSTLGWAYAMPEWLVRDAVMQGMAAYRDEILRRSVSLEGRVELFLRKFFGGLAGDPERRGVRALVEQGIESVADHEDFLQTTLREISASGFEGGL
;
A
#
# COMPACT_ATOMS: atom_id res chain seq x y z
N MET A 1 8.37 26.41 -17.70
CA MET A 1 7.88 26.22 -16.33
C MET A 1 7.30 24.82 -16.26
N GLU A 2 8.16 23.83 -16.10
CA GLU A 2 7.78 22.42 -16.11
C GLU A 2 7.08 22.09 -14.80
N THR A 3 5.79 21.75 -14.89
CA THR A 3 5.07 21.06 -13.83
C THR A 3 5.74 19.70 -13.65
N ARG A 4 6.65 19.60 -12.67
CA ARG A 4 7.14 18.32 -12.17
C ARG A 4 5.92 17.52 -11.74
N GLY A 5 5.59 16.47 -12.49
CA GLY A 5 4.51 15.56 -12.13
C GLY A 5 4.80 15.01 -10.74
N ALA A 6 3.83 15.12 -9.84
CA ALA A 6 3.91 14.47 -8.54
C ALA A 6 4.23 12.98 -8.76
N PRO A 7 5.20 12.41 -8.04
CA PRO A 7 5.55 11.02 -8.24
C PRO A 7 4.36 10.14 -7.84
N ALA A 8 4.06 9.14 -8.67
CA ALA A 8 3.06 8.11 -8.37
C ALA A 8 3.61 7.17 -7.29
N HIS A 9 3.57 7.61 -6.04
CA HIS A 9 4.02 6.88 -4.87
C HIS A 9 2.82 6.45 -4.01
N GLY A 10 2.72 5.13 -3.77
CA GLY A 10 1.96 4.52 -2.67
C GLY A 10 0.44 4.44 -2.82
N GLU A 11 -0.06 3.47 -3.59
CA GLU A 11 -1.52 3.20 -3.69
C GLU A 11 -1.85 1.71 -3.87
N MET A 12 -0.97 0.80 -3.48
CA MET A 12 -1.01 -0.55 -4.07
C MET A 12 -1.77 -1.57 -3.23
N LEU A 13 -1.83 -1.40 -1.90
CA LEU A 13 -2.56 -2.30 -0.98
C LEU A 13 -3.47 -1.58 0.02
N LEU A 14 -3.95 -0.36 -0.27
CA LEU A 14 -4.74 0.44 0.67
C LEU A 14 -5.99 -0.30 1.19
N ASN A 15 -6.78 -0.88 0.27
CA ASN A 15 -8.01 -1.60 0.64
C ASN A 15 -7.67 -2.89 1.36
N THR A 16 -6.61 -3.56 0.94
CA THR A 16 -6.08 -4.79 1.54
C THR A 16 -5.67 -4.55 2.99
N GLN A 17 -4.85 -3.53 3.23
CA GLN A 17 -4.37 -3.12 4.55
C GLN A 17 -5.53 -2.71 5.47
N THR A 18 -6.46 -1.90 4.95
CA THR A 18 -7.67 -1.48 5.70
C THR A 18 -8.53 -2.68 6.07
N LEU A 19 -8.77 -3.61 5.14
CA LEU A 19 -9.55 -4.81 5.38
C LEU A 19 -8.88 -5.72 6.41
N LEU A 20 -7.59 -6.03 6.25
CA LEU A 20 -6.86 -6.88 7.19
C LEU A 20 -6.88 -6.32 8.61
N LEU A 21 -6.66 -5.02 8.77
CA LEU A 21 -6.74 -4.40 10.09
C LEU A 21 -8.17 -4.44 10.66
N ARG A 22 -9.20 -4.23 9.84
CA ARG A 22 -10.60 -4.39 10.26
C ARG A 22 -10.88 -5.81 10.76
N GLU A 23 -10.48 -6.83 10.00
CA GLU A 23 -10.69 -8.23 10.37
C GLU A 23 -9.91 -8.62 11.62
N TYR A 24 -8.66 -8.16 11.75
CA TYR A 24 -7.86 -8.35 12.97
C TYR A 24 -8.50 -7.68 14.19
N ALA A 25 -8.97 -6.44 14.05
CA ALA A 25 -9.59 -5.70 15.13
C ALA A 25 -10.94 -6.31 15.54
N GLY A 26 -11.71 -6.83 14.58
CA GLY A 26 -13.04 -7.35 14.78
C GLY A 26 -13.95 -6.30 15.44
N GLY A 27 -14.75 -6.71 16.43
CA GLY A 27 -15.66 -5.81 17.15
C GLY A 27 -15.00 -4.74 18.03
N ARG A 28 -13.67 -4.72 18.14
CA ARG A 28 -12.92 -3.71 18.91
C ARG A 28 -12.69 -2.41 18.12
N LEU A 29 -12.84 -2.46 16.79
CA LEU A 29 -12.77 -1.25 15.96
C LEU A 29 -14.07 -0.46 16.12
N GLY A 30 -13.96 0.76 16.59
CA GLY A 30 -15.07 1.68 16.82
C GLY A 30 -14.71 3.11 16.44
N GLN A 31 -15.65 4.04 16.64
CA GLN A 31 -15.44 5.45 16.32
C GLN A 31 -14.27 6.05 17.12
N ASP A 32 -14.08 5.59 18.35
CA ASP A 32 -13.08 6.16 19.27
C ASP A 32 -11.64 5.78 18.92
N ASN A 33 -11.43 4.75 18.10
CA ASN A 33 -10.10 4.29 17.68
C ASN A 33 -9.98 4.15 16.16
N LEU A 34 -10.88 4.76 15.38
CA LEU A 34 -10.91 4.61 13.92
C LEU A 34 -9.64 5.12 13.23
N ASP A 35 -8.94 6.08 13.85
CA ASP A 35 -7.70 6.65 13.34
C ASP A 35 -6.56 5.64 13.23
N VAL A 36 -6.63 4.48 13.91
CA VAL A 36 -5.65 3.38 13.75
C VAL A 36 -5.53 2.89 12.31
N LEU A 37 -6.61 2.99 11.52
CA LEU A 37 -6.59 2.70 10.09
C LEU A 37 -5.69 3.67 9.33
N ILE A 38 -5.60 4.92 9.78
CA ILE A 38 -4.72 5.93 9.19
C ILE A 38 -3.28 5.61 9.50
N TYR A 39 -2.93 5.31 10.76
CA TYR A 39 -1.57 4.85 11.13
C TYR A 39 -1.13 3.66 10.28
N ASN A 40 -2.04 2.73 10.02
CA ASN A 40 -1.80 1.52 9.23
C ASN A 40 -1.51 1.75 7.75
N VAL A 41 -1.73 2.94 7.20
CA VAL A 41 -1.48 3.20 5.77
C VAL A 41 -0.43 4.28 5.55
N MET A 42 0.05 4.91 6.63
CA MET A 42 1.10 5.93 6.55
C MET A 42 2.41 5.47 5.92
N PRO A 43 2.88 4.21 6.07
CA PRO A 43 4.11 3.79 5.40
C PRO A 43 4.06 4.02 3.88
N ASP A 44 2.91 3.78 3.27
CA ASP A 44 2.65 3.97 1.84
C ASP A 44 2.29 5.41 1.48
N ILE A 45 1.61 6.13 2.37
CA ILE A 45 1.16 7.50 2.07
C ILE A 45 2.27 8.52 2.21
N LEU A 46 3.16 8.41 3.20
CA LEU A 46 4.19 9.41 3.46
C LEU A 46 5.15 9.65 2.27
N PRO A 47 5.55 8.62 1.49
CA PRO A 47 6.35 8.81 0.27
C PRO A 47 5.69 9.63 -0.85
N ILE A 48 4.45 10.11 -0.68
CA ILE A 48 3.88 11.13 -1.57
C ILE A 48 4.73 12.42 -1.56
N HIS A 49 5.37 12.71 -0.42
CA HIS A 49 6.27 13.84 -0.28
C HIS A 49 7.64 13.50 -0.89
N PRO A 50 8.22 14.34 -1.76
CA PRO A 50 9.44 14.02 -2.51
C PRO A 50 10.68 13.77 -1.63
N ASP A 51 10.71 14.33 -0.42
CA ASP A 51 11.80 14.14 0.54
C ASP A 51 11.63 12.89 1.44
N ILE A 52 10.55 12.13 1.29
CA ILE A 52 10.32 10.89 2.03
C ILE A 52 10.39 9.72 1.06
N THR A 53 11.30 8.80 1.32
CA THR A 53 11.49 7.60 0.48
C THR A 53 10.76 6.39 1.09
N PRO A 54 10.33 5.41 0.28
CA PRO A 54 9.80 4.15 0.80
C PRO A 54 10.77 3.45 1.77
N GLU A 55 12.08 3.56 1.55
CA GLU A 55 13.10 3.01 2.44
C GLU A 55 13.02 3.62 3.86
N MET A 56 12.69 4.91 3.98
CA MET A 56 12.56 5.57 5.27
C MET A 56 11.36 5.03 6.07
N THR A 57 10.29 4.61 5.39
CA THR A 57 9.06 4.15 6.04
C THR A 57 8.98 2.64 6.23
N HIS A 58 9.62 1.84 5.37
CA HIS A 58 9.51 0.38 5.40
C HIS A 58 10.62 -0.35 6.17
N ARG A 59 11.61 0.39 6.70
CA ARG A 59 12.74 -0.17 7.49
C ARG A 59 12.51 -0.18 9.01
N LEU A 60 11.31 0.19 9.48
CA LEU A 60 10.97 0.15 10.90
C LEU A 60 10.95 -1.30 11.43
N GLU A 61 11.51 -1.54 12.62
CA GLU A 61 11.44 -2.85 13.27
C GLU A 61 10.00 -3.26 13.62
N ARG A 62 9.61 -4.49 13.21
CA ARG A 62 8.22 -4.97 13.18
C ARG A 62 7.60 -5.15 14.56
N LEU A 63 8.39 -5.62 15.52
CA LEU A 63 7.92 -5.94 16.87
C LEU A 63 8.66 -5.13 17.94
N ARG A 64 9.10 -3.92 17.56
CA ARG A 64 9.74 -2.98 18.49
C ARG A 64 8.76 -2.55 19.58
N SER A 65 9.23 -2.50 20.82
CA SER A 65 8.46 -1.95 21.94
C SER A 65 8.09 -0.48 21.68
N VAL A 66 6.82 -0.16 21.85
CA VAL A 66 6.29 1.19 21.68
C VAL A 66 6.17 1.87 23.05
N PRO A 67 6.68 3.11 23.22
CA PRO A 67 6.59 3.82 24.50
C PRO A 67 5.15 4.24 24.82
N PRO A 68 4.82 4.47 26.11
CA PRO A 68 3.52 5.00 26.51
C PRO A 68 3.15 6.28 25.77
N GLY A 69 1.89 6.40 25.37
CA GLY A 69 1.36 7.54 24.61
C GLY A 69 1.63 7.48 23.10
N ARG A 70 2.26 6.41 22.60
CA ARG A 70 2.50 6.17 21.16
C ARG A 70 1.95 4.84 20.67
N GLU A 71 1.07 4.20 21.43
CA GLU A 71 0.59 2.83 21.21
C GLU A 71 0.09 2.60 19.78
N LYS A 72 -0.48 3.63 19.14
CA LYS A 72 -0.97 3.56 17.75
C LYS A 72 0.14 3.34 16.71
N ALA A 73 1.41 3.53 17.06
CA ALA A 73 2.55 3.12 16.23
C ALA A 73 2.57 1.60 15.97
N ARG A 74 1.89 0.79 16.79
CA ARG A 74 1.70 -0.65 16.54
C ARG A 74 0.93 -0.90 15.24
N PHE A 75 0.10 0.01 14.77
CA PHE A 75 -0.59 -0.16 13.50
C PHE A 75 0.29 0.17 12.29
N ILE A 76 1.33 1.00 12.48
CA ILE A 76 2.42 1.12 11.49
C ILE A 76 3.15 -0.22 11.38
N GLN A 77 3.41 -0.87 12.51
CA GLN A 77 4.02 -2.20 12.53
C GLN A 77 3.13 -3.26 11.86
N PHE A 78 1.81 -3.24 12.12
CA PHE A 78 0.86 -4.15 11.47
C PHE A 78 0.95 -4.07 9.94
N HIS A 79 0.96 -2.87 9.38
CA HIS A 79 1.17 -2.65 7.94
C HIS A 79 2.41 -3.40 7.43
N LEU A 80 3.54 -3.19 8.10
CA LEU A 80 4.82 -3.76 7.68
C LEU A 80 4.85 -5.29 7.80
N LEU A 81 4.08 -5.87 8.72
CA LEU A 81 3.91 -7.32 8.80
C LEU A 81 3.12 -7.86 7.59
N VAL A 82 2.06 -7.16 7.19
CA VAL A 82 1.28 -7.50 6.00
C VAL A 82 2.15 -7.40 4.75
N ASP A 83 2.92 -6.32 4.62
CA ASP A 83 3.83 -6.11 3.49
C ASP A 83 4.92 -7.19 3.42
N ASP A 84 5.51 -7.54 4.55
CA ASP A 84 6.51 -8.61 4.60
C ASP A 84 5.95 -9.95 4.09
N LEU A 85 4.71 -10.28 4.43
CA LEU A 85 4.03 -11.48 3.95
C LEU A 85 3.61 -11.37 2.47
N SER A 86 3.21 -10.18 2.03
CA SER A 86 2.85 -9.89 0.64
C SER A 86 4.07 -9.99 -0.29
N HIS A 87 5.22 -9.45 0.14
CA HIS A 87 6.42 -9.33 -0.70
C HIS A 87 7.37 -10.52 -0.55
N TYR A 88 7.60 -10.97 0.68
CA TYR A 88 8.63 -11.97 1.01
C TYR A 88 8.04 -13.30 1.47
N GLY A 89 6.77 -13.34 1.86
CA GLY A 89 6.10 -14.57 2.32
C GLY A 89 6.48 -14.97 3.73
N ARG A 90 7.22 -14.11 4.45
CA ARG A 90 7.63 -14.30 5.84
C ARG A 90 7.79 -12.96 6.54
N ILE A 91 7.50 -12.90 7.82
CA ILE A 91 7.73 -11.71 8.65
C ILE A 91 9.23 -11.53 8.89
N THR A 92 9.73 -10.33 8.61
CA THR A 92 11.10 -9.93 8.93
C THR A 92 11.13 -9.28 10.30
N ARG A 93 12.20 -9.47 11.07
CA ARG A 93 12.24 -8.94 12.44
C ARG A 93 12.65 -7.47 12.44
N ARG A 94 13.68 -7.12 11.67
CA ARG A 94 14.34 -5.80 11.72
C ARG A 94 14.03 -4.92 10.51
N GLY A 95 13.35 -5.44 9.49
CA GLY A 95 13.17 -4.76 8.21
C GLY A 95 14.42 -4.63 7.35
N HIS A 96 15.58 -4.58 7.99
CA HIS A 96 16.92 -4.59 7.38
C HIS A 96 17.49 -5.99 7.17
N ASP A 97 16.82 -7.03 7.68
CA ASP A 97 17.22 -8.43 7.56
C ASP A 97 16.86 -9.06 6.20
N ARG A 98 16.25 -8.28 5.29
CA ARG A 98 15.95 -8.68 3.91
C ARG A 98 17.10 -8.38 2.94
N SER A 99 17.29 -9.23 1.95
CA SER A 99 18.03 -8.85 0.74
C SER A 99 17.19 -7.88 -0.10
N GLU A 100 17.79 -6.92 -0.77
CA GLU A 100 17.08 -6.00 -1.69
C GLU A 100 16.37 -6.75 -2.83
N ASN A 101 16.81 -7.97 -3.12
CA ASN A 101 16.23 -8.85 -4.15
C ASN A 101 15.42 -10.01 -3.56
N GLU A 102 15.15 -10.00 -2.25
CA GLU A 102 14.33 -11.06 -1.65
C GLU A 102 12.89 -10.93 -2.17
N THR A 103 12.38 -12.00 -2.75
CA THR A 103 11.01 -12.11 -3.26
C THR A 103 10.46 -13.49 -2.87
N GLY A 104 9.14 -13.64 -2.84
CA GLY A 104 8.53 -14.96 -2.54
C GLY A 104 7.16 -14.89 -1.86
N GLY A 105 6.73 -13.69 -1.48
CA GLY A 105 5.39 -13.44 -0.97
C GLY A 105 4.32 -13.58 -2.04
N TYR A 106 3.07 -13.42 -1.62
CA TYR A 106 1.92 -13.58 -2.49
C TYR A 106 1.98 -12.70 -3.74
N ALA A 107 2.33 -11.41 -3.60
CA ALA A 107 2.39 -10.47 -4.72
C ALA A 107 3.43 -10.89 -5.77
N PHE A 108 4.65 -11.23 -5.34
CA PHE A 108 5.72 -11.62 -6.25
C PHE A 108 5.48 -12.98 -6.91
N ARG A 109 4.94 -13.99 -6.19
CA ARG A 109 4.61 -15.29 -6.79
C ARG A 109 3.57 -15.17 -7.90
N LYS A 110 2.57 -14.30 -7.73
CA LYS A 110 1.59 -14.00 -8.78
C LYS A 110 2.20 -13.18 -9.91
N ALA A 111 3.12 -12.25 -9.59
CA ALA A 111 3.80 -11.40 -10.56
C ALA A 111 4.69 -12.19 -11.53
N GLU A 112 5.32 -13.28 -11.08
CA GLU A 112 6.15 -14.14 -11.93
C GLU A 112 5.38 -14.61 -13.17
N ALA A 113 4.12 -15.03 -12.99
CA ALA A 113 3.24 -15.46 -14.08
C ALA A 113 2.88 -14.32 -15.06
N LEU A 114 2.84 -13.07 -14.60
CA LEU A 114 2.54 -11.88 -15.41
C LEU A 114 3.78 -11.23 -16.05
N SER A 115 4.97 -11.51 -15.53
CA SER A 115 6.23 -10.87 -15.95
C SER A 115 6.54 -11.06 -17.44
N GLY A 116 6.20 -12.22 -18.01
CA GLY A 116 6.35 -12.49 -19.44
C GLY A 116 5.45 -11.61 -20.32
N GLU A 117 4.21 -11.37 -19.87
CA GLU A 117 3.27 -10.48 -20.57
C GLU A 117 3.69 -9.01 -20.45
N MET A 118 4.26 -8.61 -19.31
CA MET A 118 4.85 -7.28 -19.13
C MET A 118 6.00 -7.04 -20.12
N GLY A 119 6.91 -8.02 -20.26
CA GLY A 119 7.99 -7.97 -21.25
C GLY A 119 7.46 -7.92 -22.68
N SER A 120 6.46 -8.73 -22.99
CA SER A 120 5.82 -8.76 -24.32
C SER A 120 5.14 -7.43 -24.66
N LEU A 121 4.49 -6.79 -23.69
CA LEU A 121 3.92 -5.44 -23.88
C LEU A 121 5.00 -4.42 -24.24
N HIS A 122 6.10 -4.36 -23.47
CA HIS A 122 7.19 -3.43 -23.76
C HIS A 122 7.81 -3.70 -25.13
N GLY A 123 8.01 -4.97 -25.50
CA GLY A 123 8.49 -5.36 -26.82
C GLY A 123 7.58 -4.88 -27.96
N ARG A 124 6.25 -5.00 -27.82
CA ARG A 124 5.28 -4.46 -28.80
C ARG A 124 5.32 -2.94 -28.92
N LEU A 125 5.69 -2.25 -27.85
CA LEU A 125 5.84 -0.79 -27.80
C LEU A 125 7.24 -0.32 -28.23
N GLY A 126 8.16 -1.23 -28.58
CA GLY A 126 9.54 -0.89 -28.91
C GLY A 126 10.36 -0.40 -27.71
N LEU A 127 9.93 -0.72 -26.49
CA LEU A 127 10.60 -0.35 -25.25
C LEU A 127 11.40 -1.53 -24.71
N ALA A 128 12.58 -1.24 -24.14
CA ALA A 128 13.35 -2.23 -23.40
C ALA A 128 12.88 -2.30 -21.95
N ILE A 129 12.83 -3.51 -21.40
CA ILE A 129 12.62 -3.77 -19.98
C ILE A 129 13.41 -5.02 -19.61
N ASP A 130 14.18 -4.96 -18.51
CA ASP A 130 14.86 -6.14 -18.00
C ASP A 130 13.91 -7.02 -17.18
N ALA A 131 14.31 -8.26 -16.91
CA ALA A 131 13.48 -9.22 -16.21
C ALA A 131 13.13 -8.79 -14.77
N GLY A 132 14.05 -8.11 -14.09
CA GLY A 132 13.83 -7.61 -12.73
C GLY A 132 12.79 -6.49 -12.72
N GLU A 133 12.92 -5.52 -13.61
CA GLU A 133 11.96 -4.43 -13.77
C GLU A 133 10.59 -4.95 -14.26
N ALA A 134 10.56 -5.97 -15.12
CA ALA A 134 9.30 -6.60 -15.55
C ALA A 134 8.59 -7.28 -14.39
N LEU A 135 9.31 -8.03 -13.55
CA LEU A 135 8.77 -8.64 -12.33
C LEU A 135 8.31 -7.56 -11.35
N TYR A 136 9.10 -6.52 -11.14
CA TYR A 136 8.76 -5.38 -10.31
C TYR A 136 7.48 -4.69 -10.82
N ARG A 137 7.36 -4.36 -12.10
CA ARG A 137 6.12 -3.76 -12.60
C ARG A 137 4.92 -4.71 -12.47
N SER A 138 5.12 -6.01 -12.65
CA SER A 138 4.06 -7.01 -12.51
C SER A 138 3.56 -7.17 -11.07
N HIS A 139 4.40 -7.06 -10.04
CA HIS A 139 3.88 -7.17 -8.66
C HIS A 139 2.96 -6.00 -8.30
N LEU A 140 3.24 -4.79 -8.79
CA LEU A 140 2.35 -3.64 -8.59
C LEU A 140 0.99 -3.88 -9.27
N ILE A 141 0.97 -4.54 -10.43
CA ILE A 141 -0.27 -4.97 -11.10
C ILE A 141 -1.06 -5.94 -10.21
N VAL A 142 -0.39 -6.92 -9.60
CA VAL A 142 -1.02 -7.86 -8.67
C VAL A 142 -1.60 -7.14 -7.46
N GLU A 143 -0.85 -6.23 -6.84
CA GLU A 143 -1.31 -5.47 -5.67
C GLU A 143 -2.55 -4.64 -6.00
N MET A 144 -2.51 -3.86 -7.09
CA MET A 144 -3.68 -3.11 -7.57
C MET A 144 -4.87 -4.02 -7.87
N ALA A 145 -4.64 -5.22 -8.40
CA ALA A 145 -5.69 -6.19 -8.67
C ALA A 145 -6.34 -6.74 -7.40
N VAL A 146 -5.56 -7.10 -6.37
CA VAL A 146 -6.10 -7.53 -5.07
C VAL A 146 -6.95 -6.42 -4.47
N ASP A 147 -6.44 -5.19 -4.48
CA ASP A 147 -7.14 -4.03 -3.93
C ASP A 147 -8.47 -3.75 -4.65
N LEU A 148 -8.52 -3.94 -5.98
CA LEU A 148 -9.75 -3.82 -6.77
C LEU A 148 -10.74 -4.95 -6.45
N VAL A 149 -10.27 -6.18 -6.32
CA VAL A 149 -11.12 -7.33 -5.99
C VAL A 149 -11.72 -7.16 -4.60
N ILE A 150 -10.93 -6.73 -3.62
CA ILE A 150 -11.41 -6.41 -2.28
C ILE A 150 -12.44 -5.30 -2.33
N HIS A 151 -12.19 -4.19 -3.04
CA HIS A 151 -13.16 -3.11 -3.15
C HIS A 151 -14.49 -3.59 -3.75
N ARG A 152 -14.45 -4.42 -4.80
CA ARG A 152 -15.66 -4.97 -5.45
C ARG A 152 -16.46 -5.88 -4.52
N ARG A 153 -15.79 -6.71 -3.71
CA ARG A 153 -16.45 -7.64 -2.78
C ARG A 153 -16.88 -6.96 -1.47
N GLN A 154 -16.15 -5.95 -1.04
CA GLN A 154 -16.30 -5.26 0.24
C GLN A 154 -16.31 -3.73 0.02
N PRO A 155 -17.31 -3.17 -0.69
CA PRO A 155 -17.33 -1.75 -1.05
C PRO A 155 -17.31 -0.82 0.18
N GLY A 156 -17.80 -1.29 1.33
CA GLY A 156 -17.74 -0.56 2.60
C GLY A 156 -16.33 -0.32 3.17
N VAL A 157 -15.29 -0.96 2.63
CA VAL A 157 -13.89 -0.70 3.04
C VAL A 157 -13.48 0.74 2.72
N VAL A 158 -13.91 1.27 1.58
CA VAL A 158 -13.58 2.66 1.21
C VAL A 158 -14.31 3.65 2.11
N ASP A 159 -15.59 3.42 2.40
CA ASP A 159 -16.36 4.25 3.35
C ASP A 159 -15.73 4.24 4.75
N LEU A 160 -15.29 3.06 5.21
CA LEU A 160 -14.58 2.90 6.48
C LEU A 160 -13.30 3.73 6.50
N PHE A 161 -12.50 3.65 5.43
CA PHE A 161 -11.26 4.42 5.31
C PHE A 161 -11.53 5.93 5.27
N SER A 162 -12.50 6.38 4.48
CA SER A 162 -12.89 7.80 4.41
C SER A 162 -13.33 8.34 5.76
N ARG A 163 -14.11 7.58 6.53
CA ARG A 163 -14.47 7.94 7.90
C ARG A 163 -13.26 8.02 8.83
N ALA A 164 -12.26 7.16 8.65
CA ALA A 164 -11.02 7.22 9.40
C ALA A 164 -10.21 8.49 9.07
N VAL A 165 -10.20 8.90 7.79
CA VAL A 165 -9.55 10.14 7.33
C VAL A 165 -10.21 11.34 8.01
N GLU A 166 -11.54 11.44 7.97
CA GLU A 166 -12.29 12.54 8.59
C GLU A 166 -12.09 12.58 10.12
N ALA A 167 -12.18 11.42 10.79
CA ALA A 167 -11.95 11.32 12.23
C ALA A 167 -10.51 11.75 12.62
N THR A 168 -9.55 11.54 11.73
CA THR A 168 -8.15 11.89 11.99
C THR A 168 -7.88 13.37 11.72
N LEU A 169 -8.40 13.92 10.62
CA LEU A 169 -8.20 15.31 10.19
C LEU A 169 -8.77 16.34 11.18
N GLY A 170 -9.77 15.98 11.98
CA GLY A 170 -10.36 16.87 12.99
C GLY A 170 -9.39 17.18 14.15
N GLU A 171 -9.30 16.28 15.12
CA GLU A 171 -8.61 16.54 16.40
C GLU A 171 -7.36 15.68 16.61
N ARG A 172 -7.07 14.71 15.72
CA ARG A 172 -6.06 13.68 15.96
C ARG A 172 -4.80 13.81 15.11
N VAL A 173 -4.75 14.78 14.19
CA VAL A 173 -3.59 15.03 13.30
C VAL A 173 -2.31 15.23 14.09
N ASP A 174 -2.34 16.00 15.18
CA ASP A 174 -1.14 16.32 15.94
C ASP A 174 -0.55 15.06 16.61
N GLY A 175 -1.41 14.18 17.13
CA GLY A 175 -1.00 12.89 17.68
C GLY A 175 -0.43 11.96 16.61
N LEU A 176 -1.02 11.94 15.41
CA LEU A 176 -0.52 11.21 14.26
C LEU A 176 0.87 11.70 13.85
N VAL A 177 1.02 13.01 13.62
CA VAL A 177 2.29 13.62 13.21
C VAL A 177 3.39 13.35 14.23
N SER A 178 3.12 13.54 15.52
CA SER A 178 4.13 13.31 16.56
C SER A 178 4.53 11.84 16.67
N THR A 179 3.58 10.92 16.50
CA THR A 179 3.87 9.48 16.51
C THR A 179 4.68 9.04 15.29
N LEU A 180 4.34 9.53 14.10
CA LEU A 180 5.08 9.24 12.86
C LEU A 180 6.49 9.86 12.88
N GLY A 181 6.62 11.09 13.39
CA GLY A 181 7.90 11.75 13.58
C GLY A 181 8.82 10.94 14.50
N TRP A 182 8.27 10.39 15.60
CA TRP A 182 9.00 9.46 16.46
C TRP A 182 9.33 8.14 15.76
N ALA A 183 8.35 7.52 15.08
CA ALA A 183 8.50 6.19 14.50
C ALA A 183 9.62 6.16 13.45
N TYR A 184 9.67 7.18 12.59
CA TYR A 184 10.60 7.27 11.47
C TYR A 184 11.79 8.20 11.73
N ALA A 185 11.92 8.74 12.94
CA ALA A 185 12.93 9.74 13.29
C ALA A 185 12.97 10.93 12.30
N MET A 186 11.79 11.40 11.90
CA MET A 186 11.61 12.51 10.95
C MET A 186 11.17 13.80 11.66
N PRO A 187 11.54 14.98 11.15
CA PRO A 187 11.01 16.24 11.65
C PRO A 187 9.47 16.31 11.53
N GLU A 188 8.79 16.76 12.58
CA GLU A 188 7.32 16.83 12.59
C GLU A 188 6.74 17.72 11.47
N TRP A 189 7.45 18.77 11.06
CA TRP A 189 7.00 19.63 9.96
C TRP A 189 6.96 18.87 8.62
N LEU A 190 7.94 18.02 8.36
CA LEU A 190 8.05 17.21 7.13
C LEU A 190 6.95 16.15 7.12
N VAL A 191 6.76 15.48 8.26
CA VAL A 191 5.69 14.51 8.46
C VAL A 191 4.33 15.17 8.29
N ARG A 192 4.11 16.35 8.88
CA ARG A 192 2.86 17.09 8.75
C ARG A 192 2.57 17.42 7.30
N ASP A 193 3.55 17.93 6.56
CA ASP A 193 3.36 18.28 5.16
C ASP A 193 2.96 17.04 4.33
N ALA A 194 3.69 15.92 4.50
CA ALA A 194 3.37 14.65 3.85
C ALA A 194 1.97 14.12 4.22
N VAL A 195 1.59 14.16 5.51
CA VAL A 195 0.26 13.77 5.98
C VAL A 195 -0.81 14.64 5.34
N MET A 196 -0.64 15.96 5.30
CA MET A 196 -1.63 16.86 4.71
C MET A 196 -1.77 16.65 3.20
N GLN A 197 -0.67 16.44 2.48
CA GLN A 197 -0.68 16.09 1.06
C GLN A 197 -1.41 14.76 0.82
N GLY A 198 -1.07 13.73 1.59
CA GLY A 198 -1.72 12.42 1.53
C GLY A 198 -3.21 12.51 1.80
N MET A 199 -3.61 13.06 2.95
CA MET A 199 -5.03 13.17 3.31
C MET A 199 -5.84 13.99 2.30
N ALA A 200 -5.25 14.99 1.66
CA ALA A 200 -5.90 15.73 0.58
C ALA A 200 -6.12 14.85 -0.67
N ALA A 201 -5.12 14.05 -1.04
CA ALA A 201 -5.24 13.07 -2.13
C ALA A 201 -6.26 11.97 -1.82
N TYR A 202 -6.48 11.67 -0.54
CA TYR A 202 -7.42 10.65 -0.08
C TYR A 202 -8.76 11.22 0.40
N ARG A 203 -9.16 12.42 -0.05
CA ARG A 203 -10.55 12.85 0.13
C ARG A 203 -11.49 12.07 -0.79
N ASP A 204 -12.70 11.87 -0.31
CA ASP A 204 -13.66 10.83 -0.74
C ASP A 204 -13.87 10.69 -2.26
N GLU A 205 -13.82 11.78 -3.01
CA GLU A 205 -14.01 11.76 -4.46
C GLU A 205 -12.78 11.24 -5.24
N ILE A 206 -11.56 11.49 -4.75
CA ILE A 206 -10.31 11.07 -5.39
C ILE A 206 -10.09 9.58 -5.14
N LEU A 207 -10.33 9.12 -3.90
CA LEU A 207 -10.33 7.71 -3.50
C LEU A 207 -11.22 6.85 -4.39
N ARG A 208 -12.48 7.28 -4.58
CA ARG A 208 -13.46 6.50 -5.37
C ARG A 208 -13.06 6.39 -6.84
N ARG A 209 -12.36 7.38 -7.38
CA ARG A 209 -11.87 7.34 -8.76
C ARG A 209 -10.64 6.43 -8.91
N SER A 210 -9.74 6.40 -7.92
CA SER A 210 -8.54 5.58 -7.96
C SER A 210 -8.81 4.08 -7.75
N VAL A 211 -9.88 3.70 -7.05
CA VAL A 211 -10.31 2.30 -6.85
C VAL A 211 -11.17 1.73 -8.00
N SER A 212 -10.98 2.23 -9.23
CA SER A 212 -11.59 1.69 -10.45
C SER A 212 -10.54 1.05 -11.36
N LEU A 213 -10.96 0.17 -12.28
CA LEU A 213 -10.03 -0.43 -13.26
C LEU A 213 -9.31 0.67 -14.06
N GLU A 214 -10.07 1.64 -14.55
CA GLU A 214 -9.57 2.81 -15.26
C GLU A 214 -8.61 3.61 -14.41
N GLY A 215 -8.94 3.86 -13.13
CA GLY A 215 -8.07 4.55 -12.18
C GLY A 215 -6.73 3.85 -11.99
N ARG A 216 -6.72 2.52 -11.83
CA ARG A 216 -5.49 1.72 -11.69
C ARG A 216 -4.66 1.72 -12.97
N VAL A 217 -5.30 1.65 -14.14
CA VAL A 217 -4.62 1.78 -15.43
C VAL A 217 -3.94 3.15 -15.54
N GLU A 218 -4.65 4.24 -15.24
CA GLU A 218 -4.07 5.59 -15.28
C GLU A 218 -2.92 5.78 -14.28
N LEU A 219 -3.07 5.24 -13.07
CA LEU A 219 -2.03 5.29 -12.05
C LEU A 219 -0.75 4.62 -12.56
N PHE A 220 -0.87 3.42 -13.12
CA PHE A 220 0.26 2.66 -13.65
C PHE A 220 0.90 3.36 -14.85
N LEU A 221 0.10 3.86 -15.79
CA LEU A 221 0.60 4.62 -16.94
C LEU A 221 1.32 5.90 -16.54
N ARG A 222 0.80 6.63 -15.55
CA ARG A 222 1.47 7.82 -15.02
C ARG A 222 2.81 7.47 -14.40
N LYS A 223 2.87 6.37 -13.64
CA LYS A 223 4.08 5.91 -12.95
C LYS A 223 5.18 5.46 -13.90
N PHE A 224 4.83 4.70 -14.95
CA PHE A 224 5.82 3.99 -15.77
C PHE A 224 5.94 4.48 -17.20
N PHE A 225 4.98 5.27 -17.68
CA PHE A 225 4.93 5.80 -19.05
C PHE A 225 4.84 7.34 -19.07
N GLY A 226 5.09 8.00 -17.92
CA GLY A 226 5.20 9.46 -17.84
C GLY A 226 3.92 10.23 -18.18
N GLY A 227 2.75 9.57 -18.16
CA GLY A 227 1.46 10.20 -18.47
C GLY A 227 1.21 10.51 -19.96
N LEU A 228 2.12 10.11 -20.86
CA LEU A 228 2.00 10.29 -22.32
C LEU A 228 1.69 8.95 -23.02
N ALA A 229 0.82 8.15 -22.40
CA ALA A 229 0.42 6.86 -22.93
C ALA A 229 -0.63 7.01 -24.04
N GLY A 230 -0.33 6.47 -25.21
CA GLY A 230 -1.31 6.31 -26.29
C GLY A 230 -2.28 5.15 -26.01
N ASP A 231 -3.17 4.91 -26.97
CA ASP A 231 -4.14 3.81 -26.88
C ASP A 231 -3.49 2.41 -26.79
N PRO A 232 -2.36 2.11 -27.46
CA PRO A 232 -1.69 0.80 -27.33
C PRO A 232 -1.22 0.50 -25.90
N GLU A 233 -0.57 1.47 -25.24
CA GLU A 233 -0.10 1.37 -23.86
C GLU A 233 -1.29 1.14 -22.92
N ARG A 234 -2.34 1.95 -23.07
CA ARG A 234 -3.54 1.88 -22.25
C ARG A 234 -4.25 0.54 -22.36
N ARG A 235 -4.41 0.00 -23.58
CA ARG A 235 -5.00 -1.33 -23.78
C ARG A 235 -4.12 -2.43 -23.19
N GLY A 236 -2.81 -2.34 -23.38
CA GLY A 236 -1.85 -3.30 -22.85
C GLY A 236 -1.86 -3.36 -21.33
N VAL A 237 -1.81 -2.20 -20.67
CA VAL A 237 -1.87 -2.11 -19.21
C VAL A 237 -3.22 -2.56 -18.68
N ARG A 238 -4.34 -2.20 -19.34
CA ARG A 238 -5.66 -2.73 -18.97
C ARG A 238 -5.68 -4.26 -18.99
N ALA A 239 -5.19 -4.87 -20.06
CA ALA A 239 -5.15 -6.32 -20.18
C ALA A 239 -4.32 -6.97 -19.06
N LEU A 240 -3.18 -6.37 -18.69
CA LEU A 240 -2.36 -6.83 -17.56
C LEU A 240 -3.12 -6.73 -16.23
N VAL A 241 -3.84 -5.64 -15.97
CA VAL A 241 -4.65 -5.50 -14.74
C VAL A 241 -5.80 -6.51 -14.72
N GLU A 242 -6.46 -6.77 -15.84
CA GLU A 242 -7.51 -7.77 -15.95
C GLU A 242 -6.97 -9.19 -15.69
N GLN A 243 -5.83 -9.55 -16.28
CA GLN A 243 -5.15 -10.81 -15.96
C GLN A 243 -4.73 -10.88 -14.49
N GLY A 244 -4.26 -9.76 -13.93
CA GLY A 244 -3.98 -9.63 -12.50
C GLY A 244 -5.20 -9.97 -11.65
N ILE A 245 -6.36 -9.39 -11.97
CA ILE A 245 -7.64 -9.63 -11.28
C ILE A 245 -8.03 -11.11 -11.32
N GLU A 246 -7.87 -11.78 -12.46
CA GLU A 246 -8.13 -13.21 -12.58
C GLU A 246 -7.14 -14.04 -11.74
N SER A 247 -5.86 -13.66 -11.74
CA SER A 247 -4.80 -14.39 -11.04
C SER A 247 -4.94 -14.39 -9.52
N VAL A 248 -5.65 -13.40 -8.97
CA VAL A 248 -5.84 -13.21 -7.52
C VAL A 248 -7.20 -13.70 -7.02
N ALA A 249 -7.85 -14.60 -7.77
CA ALA A 249 -9.12 -15.22 -7.37
C ALA A 249 -9.04 -15.90 -5.99
N ASP A 250 -7.84 -16.35 -5.58
CA ASP A 250 -7.49 -16.98 -4.31
C ASP A 250 -7.07 -16.00 -3.20
N HIS A 251 -7.28 -14.69 -3.36
CA HIS A 251 -6.90 -13.68 -2.35
C HIS A 251 -7.47 -13.94 -0.95
N GLU A 252 -8.61 -14.63 -0.81
CA GLU A 252 -9.17 -14.96 0.52
C GLU A 252 -8.23 -15.86 1.33
N ASP A 253 -7.59 -16.84 0.69
CA ASP A 253 -6.60 -17.71 1.34
C ASP A 253 -5.36 -16.91 1.76
N PHE A 254 -4.96 -15.94 0.94
CA PHE A 254 -3.90 -14.98 1.28
C PHE A 254 -4.28 -14.16 2.51
N LEU A 255 -5.47 -13.54 2.53
CA LEU A 255 -5.92 -12.71 3.66
C LEU A 255 -5.98 -13.50 4.97
N GLN A 256 -6.56 -14.70 4.94
CA GLN A 256 -6.66 -15.57 6.11
C GLN A 256 -5.27 -16.02 6.60
N THR A 257 -4.39 -16.41 5.68
CA THR A 257 -3.03 -16.82 6.03
C THR A 257 -2.25 -15.65 6.64
N THR A 258 -2.36 -14.46 6.07
CA THR A 258 -1.72 -13.25 6.59
C THR A 258 -2.13 -12.97 8.04
N LEU A 259 -3.43 -13.01 8.36
CA LEU A 259 -3.91 -12.79 9.73
C LEU A 259 -3.43 -13.87 10.73
N ARG A 260 -3.36 -15.13 10.28
CA ARG A 260 -2.84 -16.24 11.10
C ARG A 260 -1.36 -16.04 11.40
N GLU A 261 -0.55 -15.71 10.40
CA GLU A 261 0.89 -15.48 10.57
C GLU A 261 1.16 -14.27 11.48
N ILE A 262 0.41 -13.17 11.31
CA ILE A 262 0.52 -12.01 12.20
C ILE A 262 0.17 -12.38 13.64
N SER A 263 -0.89 -13.15 13.85
CA SER A 263 -1.30 -13.61 15.18
C SER A 263 -0.25 -14.55 15.81
N ALA A 264 0.39 -15.41 15.01
CA ALA A 264 1.47 -16.30 15.45
C ALA A 264 2.80 -15.57 15.73
N SER A 265 3.00 -14.37 15.16
CA SER A 265 4.22 -13.59 15.34
C SER A 265 4.39 -12.97 16.74
N GLY A 266 3.34 -12.98 17.56
CA GLY A 266 3.31 -12.27 18.84
C GLY A 266 3.02 -10.78 18.71
N PHE A 267 2.46 -10.34 17.57
CA PHE A 267 1.96 -8.99 17.42
C PHE A 267 0.79 -8.73 18.39
N GLU A 268 0.92 -7.67 19.19
CA GLU A 268 -0.12 -7.20 20.09
C GLU A 268 -0.52 -5.78 19.70
N GLY A 269 -1.77 -5.62 19.24
CA GLY A 269 -2.27 -4.33 18.76
C GLY A 269 -2.80 -3.40 19.85
N GLY A 270 -3.26 -3.95 20.99
CA GLY A 270 -3.79 -3.15 22.10
C GLY A 270 -5.00 -2.27 21.76
N LEU A 271 -5.97 -2.82 21.00
CA LEU A 271 -7.29 -2.20 20.75
C LEU A 271 -8.29 -2.57 21.83
#